data_AF-A0A815Q1H2-F1
#
_entry.id   AF-A0A815Q1H2-F1
#
_cell.length_a   1.000
_cell.length_b   1.000
_cell.length_c   1.000
_cell.angle_alpha   90.00
_cell.angle_beta   90.00
_cell.angle_gamma   90.00
#
_symmetry.space_group_name_H-M   'P 1'
#
loop_
_entity.id
_entity.type
_entity.pdbx_description
1 polymer ?
#
loop_
_entity_poly.entity_id
_entity_poly.type
_entity_poly.pdbx_seq_one_letter_code
_entity_poly.pdbx_strand_id
1 'polypeptide(L)'
;MMSPIEIPVNRPTAITIPVGDADGDTTRCRWSTSSYGIDECGGVCPPSSLPPNAIIYSNCTMIITGQTVGDWFAVAIMIEDFITPTSTTPLSGVPVQFLVHVVNPASCTTEPVIVGIPFEDSCIPVTVGQTFNSMLIAINYCGATVTIDDISTLSFAGMIKGDLIKLNTTTYYKTLSWTPTSSQLGYQVMCAMAFDSQNAQSAQYCFKFYVSQNGVCACPGDICTTTTTTLVE
;
A
#
# COMPACT_ATOMS: atom_id res chain seq x y z
N MET A 1 12.81 7.21 -0.12
CA MET A 1 13.02 5.81 0.32
C MET A 1 11.65 5.18 0.57
N MET A 2 11.46 3.89 0.25
CA MET A 2 10.33 3.15 0.79
C MET A 2 10.62 2.90 2.27
N SER A 3 9.78 3.38 3.20
CA SER A 3 9.95 2.97 4.59
C SER A 3 9.45 1.51 4.74
N PRO A 4 10.10 0.69 5.57
CA PRO A 4 9.70 -0.70 5.77
C PRO A 4 8.33 -0.82 6.44
N ILE A 5 7.82 -2.04 6.47
CA ILE A 5 6.79 -2.48 7.41
C ILE A 5 7.50 -2.97 8.67
N GLU A 6 7.14 -2.48 9.85
CA GLU A 6 7.76 -2.95 11.09
C GLU A 6 6.96 -4.11 11.68
N ILE A 7 7.66 -5.12 12.17
CA ILE A 7 7.03 -6.24 12.87
C ILE A 7 7.66 -6.40 14.26
N PRO A 8 6.84 -6.62 15.30
CA PRO A 8 7.37 -6.92 16.63
C PRO A 8 8.10 -8.26 16.65
N VAL A 9 9.26 -8.29 17.29
CA VAL A 9 10.04 -9.53 17.48
C VAL A 9 9.21 -10.61 18.19
N ASN A 10 9.38 -11.86 17.76
CA ASN A 10 8.72 -13.06 18.29
C ASN A 10 7.19 -13.01 18.30
N ARG A 11 6.59 -12.19 17.43
CA ARG A 11 5.15 -12.12 17.24
C ARG A 11 4.81 -12.36 15.76
N PRO A 12 3.90 -13.31 15.46
CA PRO A 12 3.36 -13.43 14.13
C PRO A 12 2.59 -12.17 13.74
N THR A 13 2.98 -11.56 12.63
CA THR A 13 2.31 -10.39 12.08
C THR A 13 1.68 -10.75 10.75
N ALA A 14 0.39 -10.46 10.62
CA ALA A 14 -0.32 -10.54 9.35
C ALA A 14 -0.13 -9.22 8.58
N ILE A 15 0.32 -9.33 7.33
CA ILE A 15 0.46 -8.20 6.42
C ILE A 15 -0.47 -8.47 5.24
N THR A 16 -1.47 -7.62 5.07
CA THR A 16 -2.36 -7.64 3.91
C THR A 16 -1.74 -6.82 2.81
N ILE A 17 -1.65 -7.40 1.61
CA ILE A 17 -1.17 -6.70 0.43
C ILE A 17 -2.41 -6.12 -0.24
N PRO A 18 -2.43 -4.79 -0.45
CA PRO A 18 -3.57 -4.16 -1.09
C PRO A 18 -3.63 -4.55 -2.57
N VAL A 19 -4.80 -5.02 -3.00
CA VAL A 19 -5.05 -5.40 -4.39
C VAL A 19 -6.14 -4.53 -4.99
N GLY A 20 -5.94 -4.14 -6.24
CA GLY A 20 -6.92 -3.41 -7.05
C GLY A 20 -7.17 -4.19 -8.31
N ASP A 21 -8.44 -4.45 -8.60
CA ASP A 21 -8.88 -5.17 -9.79
C ASP A 21 -9.98 -4.38 -10.49
N ALA A 22 -9.87 -4.22 -11.82
CA ALA A 22 -10.63 -3.25 -12.59
C ALA A 22 -11.96 -3.78 -13.14
N ASP A 23 -12.02 -5.08 -13.43
CA ASP A 23 -13.10 -5.77 -14.13
C ASP A 23 -13.85 -6.77 -13.24
N GLY A 24 -13.45 -6.94 -11.98
CA GLY A 24 -14.12 -7.80 -11.00
C GLY A 24 -13.63 -9.24 -11.03
N ASP A 25 -12.46 -9.46 -11.61
CA ASP A 25 -11.77 -10.73 -11.69
C ASP A 25 -11.18 -11.13 -10.33
N THR A 26 -10.78 -12.41 -10.23
CA THR A 26 -10.26 -12.96 -8.99
C THR A 26 -8.75 -12.73 -8.88
N THR A 27 -8.36 -11.85 -7.97
CA THR A 27 -6.94 -11.67 -7.63
C THR A 27 -6.44 -12.72 -6.65
N ARG A 28 -5.25 -13.29 -6.88
CA ARG A 28 -4.56 -14.17 -5.94
C ARG A 28 -3.08 -13.83 -5.82
N CYS A 29 -2.51 -14.11 -4.66
CA CYS A 29 -1.09 -13.90 -4.41
C CYS A 29 -0.30 -15.19 -4.22
N ARG A 30 0.97 -15.15 -4.61
CA ARG A 30 1.98 -16.18 -4.36
C ARG A 30 3.36 -15.55 -4.19
N TRP A 31 4.31 -16.30 -3.63
CA TRP A 31 5.70 -15.86 -3.64
C TRP A 31 6.20 -15.66 -5.07
N SER A 32 6.97 -14.60 -5.29
CA SER A 32 7.70 -14.42 -6.54
C SER A 32 8.75 -15.52 -6.70
N THR A 33 8.99 -15.92 -7.94
CA THR A 33 9.95 -16.97 -8.28
C THR A 33 10.98 -16.46 -9.27
N SER A 34 12.14 -17.12 -9.29
CA SER A 34 13.12 -16.96 -10.35
C SER A 34 13.23 -18.31 -11.05
N SER A 35 12.65 -18.42 -12.24
CA SER A 35 12.51 -19.68 -12.97
C SER A 35 12.41 -19.43 -14.47
N TYR A 36 12.93 -20.38 -15.26
CA TYR A 36 12.88 -20.32 -16.74
C TYR A 36 13.43 -19.01 -17.35
N GLY A 37 14.40 -18.38 -16.70
CA GLY A 37 15.03 -17.13 -17.17
C GLY A 37 14.22 -15.86 -16.87
N ILE A 38 13.11 -15.97 -16.11
CA ILE A 38 12.35 -14.84 -15.61
C ILE A 38 12.65 -14.70 -14.12
N ASP A 39 13.11 -13.51 -13.70
CA ASP A 39 13.37 -13.17 -12.31
C ASP A 39 12.29 -12.22 -11.77
N GLU A 40 11.19 -12.79 -11.27
CA GLU A 40 10.08 -12.02 -10.69
C GLU A 40 10.47 -11.37 -9.35
N CYS A 41 11.49 -11.90 -8.68
CA CYS A 41 11.90 -11.49 -7.34
C CYS A 41 13.09 -10.53 -7.33
N GLY A 42 13.68 -10.20 -8.48
CA GLY A 42 14.80 -9.27 -8.58
C GLY A 42 15.98 -9.65 -7.66
N GLY A 43 16.23 -10.94 -7.49
CA GLY A 43 17.29 -11.48 -6.62
C GLY A 43 16.93 -11.70 -5.15
N VAL A 44 15.71 -11.39 -4.68
CA VAL A 44 15.27 -11.61 -3.29
C VAL A 44 14.17 -12.67 -3.16
N CYS A 45 14.34 -13.79 -3.85
CA CYS A 45 13.35 -14.87 -3.88
C CYS A 45 13.13 -15.55 -2.52
N PRO A 46 11.87 -15.69 -2.07
CA PRO A 46 11.50 -16.60 -1.00
C PRO A 46 11.80 -18.07 -1.38
N PRO A 47 12.06 -18.96 -0.40
CA PRO A 47 12.03 -18.70 1.03
C PRO A 47 13.32 -18.10 1.58
N SER A 48 14.42 -18.06 0.82
CA SER A 48 15.74 -17.66 1.32
C SER A 48 15.85 -16.21 1.79
N SER A 49 15.01 -15.32 1.26
CA SER A 49 14.94 -13.91 1.67
C SER A 49 14.10 -13.67 2.94
N LEU A 50 13.44 -14.71 3.48
CA LEU A 50 12.46 -14.61 4.55
C LEU A 50 12.75 -15.57 5.72
N PRO A 51 12.17 -15.34 6.91
CA PRO A 51 12.25 -16.27 8.02
C PRO A 51 11.67 -17.65 7.69
N PRO A 52 12.19 -18.74 8.29
CA PRO A 52 11.53 -20.04 8.28
C PRO A 52 10.15 -19.86 8.92
N ASN A 53 9.08 -20.26 8.23
CA ASN A 53 7.66 -20.08 8.58
C ASN A 53 6.97 -18.82 8.04
N ALA A 54 7.61 -18.01 7.20
CA ALA A 54 6.86 -17.03 6.41
C ALA A 54 5.90 -17.73 5.43
N ILE A 55 4.63 -17.32 5.43
CA ILE A 55 3.57 -17.92 4.61
C ILE A 55 2.83 -16.80 3.87
N ILE A 56 2.47 -17.03 2.61
CA ILE A 56 1.53 -16.20 1.84
C ILE A 56 0.29 -17.02 1.53
N TYR A 57 -0.88 -16.45 1.79
CA TYR A 57 -2.17 -17.02 1.40
C TYR A 57 -2.62 -16.44 0.06
N SER A 58 -3.49 -17.18 -0.64
CA SER A 58 -4.02 -16.76 -1.94
C SER A 58 -4.83 -15.46 -1.85
N ASN A 59 -5.42 -15.14 -0.69
CA ASN A 59 -6.12 -13.88 -0.45
C ASN A 59 -5.18 -12.68 -0.20
N CYS A 60 -3.90 -12.79 -0.57
CA CYS A 60 -2.92 -11.72 -0.45
C CYS A 60 -2.62 -11.27 0.99
N THR A 61 -2.87 -12.15 1.96
CA THR A 61 -2.40 -11.99 3.33
C THR A 61 -1.16 -12.84 3.56
N MET A 62 -0.07 -12.25 4.03
CA MET A 62 1.10 -13.01 4.49
C MET A 62 1.21 -12.99 6.01
N ILE A 63 1.80 -14.04 6.57
CA ILE A 63 2.21 -14.12 7.96
C ILE A 63 3.73 -14.22 8.00
N ILE A 64 4.37 -13.36 8.79
CA ILE A 64 5.81 -13.34 9.01
C ILE A 64 6.10 -13.19 10.51
N THR A 65 7.20 -13.77 10.98
CA THR A 65 7.66 -13.64 12.37
C THR A 65 9.16 -13.38 12.36
N GLY A 66 9.59 -12.22 12.86
CA GLY A 66 11.00 -11.90 13.07
C GLY A 66 11.50 -12.44 14.40
N GLN A 67 12.70 -13.02 14.43
CA GLN A 67 13.28 -13.63 15.64
C GLN A 67 14.29 -12.72 16.34
N THR A 68 14.97 -11.86 15.58
CA THR A 68 16.00 -10.96 16.11
C THR A 68 15.64 -9.52 15.80
N VAL A 69 15.69 -8.64 16.81
CA VAL A 69 15.50 -7.20 16.60
C VAL A 69 16.61 -6.65 15.72
N GLY A 70 16.26 -5.80 14.75
CA GLY A 70 17.17 -5.24 13.77
C GLY A 70 17.33 -6.06 12.49
N ASP A 71 16.72 -7.25 12.41
CA ASP A 71 16.70 -8.03 11.17
C ASP A 71 15.87 -7.32 10.09
N TRP A 72 16.34 -7.43 8.85
CA TRP A 72 15.67 -6.93 7.66
C TRP A 72 15.34 -8.09 6.72
N PHE A 73 14.12 -8.08 6.19
CA PHE A 73 13.66 -9.04 5.20
C PHE A 73 13.17 -8.31 3.96
N ALA A 74 13.61 -8.79 2.79
CA ALA A 74 13.09 -8.32 1.51
C ALA A 74 11.99 -9.28 1.04
N VAL A 75 10.77 -8.76 0.96
CA VAL A 75 9.60 -9.52 0.54
C VAL A 75 9.38 -9.31 -0.95
N ALA A 76 9.19 -10.39 -1.70
CA ALA A 76 8.82 -10.37 -3.12
C ALA A 76 7.61 -11.28 -3.39
N ILE A 77 6.52 -10.70 -3.88
CA ILE A 77 5.23 -11.36 -4.09
C ILE A 77 4.71 -11.04 -5.49
N MET A 78 4.09 -12.03 -6.12
CA MET A 78 3.32 -11.85 -7.35
C MET A 78 1.84 -11.72 -6.99
N ILE A 79 1.21 -10.64 -7.47
CA ILE A 79 -0.24 -10.48 -7.50
C ILE A 79 -0.68 -10.91 -8.90
N GLU A 80 -1.56 -11.89 -8.99
CA GLU A 80 -2.02 -12.48 -10.23
C GLU A 80 -3.53 -12.32 -10.36
N ASP A 81 -3.96 -12.01 -11.57
CA ASP A 81 -5.35 -11.78 -11.95
C ASP A 81 -5.91 -13.00 -12.71
N PHE A 82 -7.14 -13.39 -12.39
CA PHE A 82 -7.80 -14.57 -12.94
C PHE A 82 -9.27 -14.29 -13.24
N ILE A 83 -9.67 -14.55 -14.49
CA ILE A 83 -11.06 -14.42 -14.97
C ILE A 83 -12.15 -15.06 -14.09
N THR A 84 -11.82 -16.11 -13.34
CA THR A 84 -12.74 -16.77 -12.41
C THR A 84 -11.99 -17.36 -11.22
N PRO A 85 -12.68 -17.61 -10.08
CA PRO A 85 -12.06 -18.23 -8.91
C PRO A 85 -11.45 -19.61 -9.15
N THR A 86 -11.97 -20.33 -10.16
CA THR A 86 -11.53 -21.69 -10.52
C THR A 86 -10.48 -21.73 -11.62
N SER A 87 -10.16 -20.58 -12.25
CA SER A 87 -9.11 -20.54 -13.26
C SER A 87 -7.77 -20.96 -12.65
N THR A 88 -6.92 -21.62 -13.44
CA THR A 88 -5.55 -21.99 -13.06
C THR A 88 -4.49 -21.17 -13.77
N THR A 89 -4.88 -20.38 -14.78
CA THR A 89 -3.96 -19.58 -15.59
C THR A 89 -4.26 -18.10 -15.38
N PRO A 90 -3.26 -17.30 -14.96
CA PRO A 90 -3.46 -15.88 -14.76
C PRO A 90 -3.60 -15.15 -16.10
N LEU A 91 -4.46 -14.15 -16.15
CA LEU A 91 -4.57 -13.20 -17.27
C LEU A 91 -3.43 -12.21 -17.25
N SER A 92 -3.10 -11.71 -16.06
CA SER A 92 -2.04 -10.74 -15.83
C SER A 92 -1.38 -10.96 -14.47
N GLY A 93 -0.20 -10.35 -14.27
CA GLY A 93 0.53 -10.44 -13.01
C GLY A 93 1.47 -9.26 -12.79
N VAL A 94 1.56 -8.81 -11.54
CA VAL A 94 2.40 -7.67 -11.13
C VAL A 94 3.29 -8.09 -9.95
N PRO A 95 4.63 -7.92 -10.07
CA PRO A 95 5.54 -8.13 -8.96
C PRO A 95 5.48 -6.96 -7.97
N VAL A 96 5.40 -7.27 -6.68
CA VAL A 96 5.45 -6.32 -5.57
C VAL A 96 6.61 -6.67 -4.66
N GLN A 97 7.41 -5.66 -4.31
CA GLN A 97 8.54 -5.80 -3.40
C GLN A 97 8.50 -4.74 -2.31
N PHE A 98 8.78 -5.14 -1.08
CA PHE A 98 8.89 -4.23 0.08
C PHE A 98 9.83 -4.81 1.13
N LEU A 99 10.22 -3.95 2.08
CA LEU A 99 11.08 -4.32 3.19
C LEU A 99 10.26 -4.52 4.46
N VAL A 100 10.65 -5.50 5.26
CA VAL A 100 10.16 -5.72 6.62
C VAL A 100 11.33 -5.56 7.59
N HIS A 101 11.11 -4.85 8.68
CA HIS A 101 12.11 -4.60 9.73
C HIS A 101 11.60 -5.09 11.09
N VAL A 102 12.44 -5.82 11.83
CA VAL A 102 12.04 -6.37 13.14
C VAL A 102 12.37 -5.40 14.26
N VAL A 103 11.36 -5.02 15.04
CA VAL A 103 11.48 -4.04 16.12
C VAL A 103 11.09 -4.63 17.48
N ASN A 104 11.44 -3.91 18.55
CA ASN A 104 10.90 -4.24 19.87
C ASN A 104 9.39 -4.03 19.88
N PRO A 105 8.62 -4.85 20.62
CA PRO A 105 7.18 -4.63 20.75
C PRO A 105 6.91 -3.25 21.32
N ALA A 106 5.82 -2.64 20.85
CA ALA A 106 5.43 -1.33 21.33
C ALA A 106 5.28 -1.31 22.86
N SER A 107 5.84 -0.28 23.51
CA SER A 107 5.56 -0.05 24.93
C SER A 107 4.17 0.55 25.16
N CYS A 108 3.54 1.03 24.08
CA CYS A 108 2.17 1.49 24.10
C CYS A 108 1.19 0.45 23.59
N THR A 109 0.03 0.36 24.25
CA THR A 109 -1.07 -0.51 23.82
C THR A 109 -2.06 0.19 22.90
N THR A 110 -2.00 1.52 22.81
CA THR A 110 -2.86 2.30 21.91
C THR A 110 -2.05 2.71 20.70
N GLU A 111 -2.39 2.12 19.56
CA GLU A 111 -1.75 2.40 18.27
C GLU A 111 -2.10 3.81 17.77
N PRO A 112 -1.21 4.46 17.01
CA PRO A 112 -1.58 5.65 16.27
C PRO A 112 -2.64 5.32 15.22
N VAL A 113 -3.38 6.33 14.77
CA VAL A 113 -4.34 6.17 13.66
C VAL A 113 -3.97 7.09 12.52
N ILE A 114 -4.23 6.64 11.30
CA ILE A 114 -4.23 7.51 10.13
C ILE A 114 -5.66 7.98 9.89
N VAL A 115 -5.81 9.28 9.69
CA VAL A 115 -7.05 9.93 9.26
C VAL A 115 -6.73 10.87 8.10
N GLY A 116 -7.73 11.24 7.31
CA GLY A 116 -7.56 12.26 6.29
C GLY A 116 -8.21 11.89 4.96
N ILE A 117 -7.85 12.67 3.94
CA ILE A 117 -8.23 12.45 2.55
C ILE A 117 -6.98 11.97 1.83
N PRO A 118 -7.07 10.93 1.01
CA PRO A 118 -8.29 10.16 0.72
C PRO A 118 -8.73 9.27 1.87
N PHE A 119 -10.03 8.95 1.92
CA PHE A 119 -10.59 8.03 2.92
C PHE A 119 -10.14 6.59 2.66
N GLU A 120 -10.11 5.76 3.70
CA GLU A 120 -9.81 4.33 3.58
C GLU A 120 -10.80 3.67 2.62
N ASP A 121 -10.29 2.79 1.77
CA ASP A 121 -11.02 2.09 0.71
C ASP A 121 -11.70 2.97 -0.33
N SER A 122 -11.45 4.28 -0.32
CA SER A 122 -11.99 5.17 -1.36
C SER A 122 -11.28 4.96 -2.70
N CYS A 123 -12.06 5.11 -3.78
CA CYS A 123 -11.53 5.26 -5.12
C CYS A 123 -11.48 6.74 -5.50
N ILE A 124 -10.33 7.20 -5.96
CA ILE A 124 -10.03 8.59 -6.27
C ILE A 124 -9.81 8.73 -7.77
N PRO A 125 -10.69 9.42 -8.50
CA PRO A 125 -10.48 9.65 -9.92
C PRO A 125 -9.34 10.65 -10.13
N VAL A 126 -8.38 10.29 -10.96
CA VAL A 126 -7.29 11.18 -11.39
C VAL A 126 -7.14 11.14 -12.91
N THR A 127 -6.60 12.22 -13.48
CA THR A 127 -6.47 12.38 -14.94
C THR A 127 -5.00 12.49 -15.32
N VAL A 128 -4.60 11.81 -16.38
CA VAL A 128 -3.24 11.90 -16.95
C VAL A 128 -2.83 13.37 -17.12
N GLY A 129 -1.65 13.72 -16.62
CA GLY A 129 -1.10 15.08 -16.70
C GLY A 129 -1.66 16.08 -15.68
N GLN A 130 -2.66 15.73 -14.87
CA GLN A 130 -3.19 16.57 -13.80
C GLN A 130 -2.58 16.18 -12.45
N THR A 131 -1.99 17.13 -11.74
CA THR A 131 -1.37 16.86 -10.43
C THR A 131 -2.42 16.73 -9.34
N PHE A 132 -2.50 15.55 -8.73
CA PHE A 132 -3.21 15.30 -7.49
C PHE A 132 -2.36 15.76 -6.29
N ASN A 133 -2.98 16.41 -5.31
CA ASN A 133 -2.34 16.78 -4.05
C ASN A 133 -3.24 16.43 -2.88
N SER A 134 -2.67 15.85 -1.81
CA SER A 134 -3.39 15.56 -0.57
C SER A 134 -2.47 15.51 0.65
N MET A 135 -3.01 15.14 1.81
CA MET A 135 -2.27 14.91 3.04
C MET A 135 -2.72 13.65 3.77
N LEU A 136 -1.76 12.89 4.29
CA LEU A 136 -2.00 11.84 5.28
C LEU A 136 -1.79 12.44 6.66
N ILE A 137 -2.77 12.29 7.55
CA ILE A 137 -2.69 12.79 8.93
C ILE A 137 -2.58 11.59 9.86
N ALA A 138 -1.61 11.61 10.77
CA ALA A 138 -1.47 10.63 11.83
C ALA A 138 -1.77 11.28 13.18
N ILE A 139 -2.56 10.60 14.00
CA ILE A 139 -2.89 11.03 15.35
C ILE A 139 -2.36 9.98 16.33
N ASN A 140 -1.52 10.43 17.26
CA ASN A 140 -1.06 9.63 18.37
C ASN A 140 -2.06 9.70 19.55
N TYR A 141 -2.49 8.54 20.04
CA TYR A 141 -3.33 8.43 21.24
C TYR A 141 -2.59 7.84 22.45
N CYS A 142 -1.32 7.47 22.30
CA CYS A 142 -0.53 6.86 23.36
C CYS A 142 -0.26 7.81 24.55
N GLY A 143 -0.15 9.12 24.28
CA GLY A 143 0.10 10.13 25.30
C GLY A 143 0.88 11.33 24.77
N ALA A 144 0.86 12.44 25.50
CA ALA A 144 1.39 13.74 25.03
C ALA A 144 2.92 13.77 24.83
N THR A 145 3.67 12.82 25.38
CA THR A 145 5.13 12.73 25.25
C THR A 145 5.58 11.82 24.11
N VAL A 146 4.66 11.07 23.50
CA VAL A 146 4.95 10.16 22.39
C VAL A 146 4.75 10.91 21.07
N THR A 147 5.72 10.81 20.17
CA THR A 147 5.70 11.49 18.87
C THR A 147 5.39 10.50 17.76
N ILE A 148 4.80 10.97 16.66
CA ILE A 148 4.84 10.21 15.40
C ILE A 148 6.23 10.43 14.80
N ASP A 149 6.93 9.34 14.54
CA ASP A 149 8.28 9.35 13.97
C ASP A 149 8.23 9.18 12.45
N ASP A 150 7.25 8.42 11.93
CA ASP A 150 7.04 8.32 10.49
C ASP A 150 5.57 8.07 10.09
N ILE A 151 5.25 8.46 8.85
CA ILE A 151 4.11 7.92 8.11
C ILE A 151 4.72 7.19 6.89
N SER A 152 4.89 5.88 7.02
CA SER A 152 5.40 5.03 5.94
C SER A 152 4.32 4.84 4.89
N THR A 153 4.75 4.64 3.64
CA THR A 153 3.83 4.41 2.53
C THR A 153 4.35 3.35 1.56
N LEU A 154 3.46 2.43 1.20
CA LEU A 154 3.62 1.53 0.05
C LEU A 154 2.91 2.20 -1.12
N SER A 155 3.67 2.66 -2.12
CA SER A 155 3.12 3.40 -3.25
C SER A 155 3.70 2.93 -4.57
N PHE A 156 2.94 3.07 -5.64
CA PHE A 156 3.40 2.96 -7.02
C PHE A 156 4.43 4.04 -7.39
N ALA A 157 5.05 3.89 -8.56
CA ALA A 157 6.08 4.79 -9.07
C ALA A 157 5.55 6.21 -9.36
N GLY A 158 6.34 7.22 -9.00
CA GLY A 158 6.01 8.64 -9.27
C GLY A 158 5.24 9.35 -8.16
N MET A 159 4.77 8.65 -7.11
CA MET A 159 4.18 9.28 -5.93
C MET A 159 5.25 10.02 -5.11
N ILE A 160 5.09 11.32 -4.96
CA ILE A 160 5.96 12.20 -4.16
C ILE A 160 5.37 12.36 -2.77
N LYS A 161 6.20 12.18 -1.74
CA LYS A 161 5.82 12.36 -0.33
C LYS A 161 6.67 13.47 0.28
N GLY A 162 6.02 14.39 0.99
CA GLY A 162 6.71 15.41 1.78
C GLY A 162 7.30 14.85 3.08
N ASP A 163 8.05 15.70 3.77
CA ASP A 163 8.55 15.40 5.12
C ASP A 163 7.40 15.30 6.13
N LEU A 164 7.66 14.62 7.25
CA LEU A 164 6.73 14.56 8.36
C LEU A 164 6.69 15.92 9.09
N ILE A 165 5.52 16.52 9.16
CA ILE A 165 5.31 17.84 9.78
C ILE A 165 4.41 17.68 11.00
N LYS A 166 4.84 18.22 12.14
CA LYS A 166 4.04 18.28 13.36
C LYS A 166 3.02 19.39 13.26
N LEU A 167 1.72 19.06 13.32
CA LEU A 167 0.64 20.04 13.33
C LEU A 167 0.34 20.54 14.75
N ASN A 168 0.28 19.62 15.72
CA ASN A 168 0.07 19.93 17.14
C ASN A 168 0.75 18.85 18.01
N THR A 169 0.45 18.81 19.32
CA THR A 169 1.09 17.89 20.26
C THR A 169 0.98 16.41 19.87
N THR A 170 -0.14 15.98 19.32
CA THR A 170 -0.43 14.58 18.98
C THR A 170 -0.61 14.32 17.49
N THR A 171 -0.77 15.36 16.69
CA THR A 171 -1.13 15.25 15.27
C THR A 171 0.04 15.65 14.37
N TYR A 172 0.30 14.80 13.39
CA TYR A 172 1.36 14.96 12.39
C TYR A 172 0.79 14.71 11.01
N TYR A 173 1.42 15.24 9.95
CA TYR A 173 0.98 14.97 8.59
C TYR A 173 2.15 14.88 7.61
N LYS A 174 1.90 14.21 6.48
CA LYS A 174 2.74 14.24 5.29
C LYS A 174 1.92 14.66 4.09
N THR A 175 2.50 15.47 3.20
CA THR A 175 1.88 15.80 1.92
C THR A 175 2.13 14.70 0.90
N LEU A 176 1.15 14.50 0.02
CA LEU A 176 1.20 13.61 -1.13
C LEU A 176 1.02 14.44 -2.40
N SER A 177 1.83 14.18 -3.41
CA SER A 177 1.69 14.80 -4.74
C SER A 177 2.03 13.81 -5.84
N TRP A 178 1.22 13.77 -6.89
CA TRP A 178 1.45 12.86 -8.01
C TRP A 178 0.80 13.37 -9.29
N THR A 179 1.52 13.23 -10.41
CA THR A 179 1.01 13.49 -11.76
C THR A 179 1.05 12.18 -12.55
N PRO A 180 -0.10 11.53 -12.81
CA PRO A 180 -0.14 10.27 -13.56
C PRO A 180 0.27 10.45 -15.02
N THR A 181 0.90 9.42 -15.58
CA THR A 181 1.22 9.30 -17.01
C THR A 181 0.27 8.32 -17.71
N SER A 182 0.29 8.31 -19.05
CA SER A 182 -0.52 7.39 -19.86
C SER A 182 -0.15 5.91 -19.66
N SER A 183 1.03 5.60 -19.13
CA SER A 183 1.42 4.22 -18.79
C SER A 183 0.83 3.74 -17.47
N GLN A 184 0.16 4.60 -16.71
CA GLN A 184 -0.42 4.29 -15.40
C GLN A 184 -1.96 4.21 -15.42
N LEU A 185 -2.57 4.13 -16.61
CA LEU A 185 -4.02 3.98 -16.77
C LEU A 185 -4.57 2.81 -15.93
N GLY A 186 -5.77 2.99 -15.38
CA GLY A 186 -6.40 2.01 -14.49
C GLY A 186 -6.08 2.23 -13.01
N TYR A 187 -6.21 1.18 -12.21
CA TYR A 187 -6.04 1.26 -10.76
C TYR A 187 -4.58 1.40 -10.34
N GLN A 188 -4.34 2.32 -9.41
CA GLN A 188 -3.07 2.48 -8.70
C GLN A 188 -3.37 2.47 -7.20
N VAL A 189 -2.75 1.55 -6.46
CA VAL A 189 -3.07 1.36 -5.04
C VAL A 189 -1.94 1.88 -4.16
N MET A 190 -2.31 2.56 -3.08
CA MET A 190 -1.37 3.07 -2.09
C MET A 190 -1.88 2.77 -0.69
N CYS A 191 -0.96 2.44 0.21
CA CYS A 191 -1.27 2.31 1.63
C CYS A 191 -0.28 3.10 2.48
N ALA A 192 -0.72 3.43 3.68
CA ALA A 192 0.07 4.14 4.67
C ALA A 192 -0.05 3.50 6.05
N MET A 193 1.01 3.61 6.86
CA MET A 193 1.03 3.21 8.27
C MET A 193 1.77 4.28 9.07
N ALA A 194 1.27 4.64 10.24
CA ALA A 194 1.90 5.59 11.15
C ALA A 194 2.71 4.84 12.20
N PHE A 195 3.88 5.38 12.54
CA PHE A 195 4.82 4.83 13.51
C PHE A 195 5.09 5.86 14.58
N ASP A 196 5.01 5.45 15.83
CA ASP A 196 5.33 6.31 16.96
C ASP A 196 6.72 6.05 17.55
N SER A 197 7.16 6.97 18.41
CA SER A 197 8.45 6.90 19.11
C SER A 197 8.57 5.76 20.13
N GLN A 198 7.56 4.89 20.22
CA GLN A 198 7.51 3.71 21.06
C GLN A 198 7.36 2.42 20.26
N ASN A 199 7.54 2.46 18.93
CA ASN A 199 7.36 1.35 17.99
C ASN A 199 5.90 0.86 17.86
N ALA A 200 4.91 1.67 18.23
CA ALA A 200 3.51 1.36 17.90
C ALA A 200 3.26 1.73 16.43
N GLN A 201 2.69 0.77 15.70
CA GLN A 201 2.32 0.90 14.30
C GLN A 201 0.79 0.98 14.20
N SER A 202 0.26 1.86 13.35
CA SER A 202 -1.18 1.88 13.06
C SER A 202 -1.60 0.65 12.23
N ALA A 203 -2.91 0.41 12.20
CA ALA A 203 -3.51 -0.35 11.12
C ALA A 203 -3.11 0.24 9.75
N GLN A 204 -3.04 -0.64 8.74
CA GLN A 204 -2.73 -0.23 7.38
C GLN A 204 -3.92 0.54 6.79
N TYR A 205 -3.66 1.73 6.27
CA TYR A 205 -4.65 2.62 5.69
C TYR A 205 -4.49 2.68 4.17
N CYS A 206 -5.39 2.03 3.43
CA CYS A 206 -5.27 1.85 1.98
C CYS A 206 -6.32 2.64 1.20
N PHE A 207 -5.94 3.12 0.02
CA PHE A 207 -6.84 3.80 -0.91
C PHE A 207 -6.38 3.58 -2.36
N LYS A 208 -7.32 3.76 -3.29
CA LYS A 208 -7.12 3.46 -4.71
C LYS A 208 -7.27 4.74 -5.53
N PHE A 209 -6.37 4.95 -6.47
CA PHE A 209 -6.55 5.91 -7.54
C PHE A 209 -7.01 5.17 -8.78
N TYR A 210 -7.89 5.79 -9.55
CA TYR A 210 -8.18 5.33 -10.89
C TYR A 210 -7.75 6.39 -11.90
N VAL A 211 -6.79 6.04 -12.74
CA VAL A 211 -6.21 6.93 -13.75
C VAL A 211 -6.97 6.84 -15.07
N SER A 212 -7.47 7.98 -15.53
CA SER A 212 -8.17 8.12 -16.81
C SER A 212 -7.50 9.15 -17.73
N GLN A 213 -7.79 9.05 -19.03
CA GLN A 213 -7.21 9.96 -20.02
C GLN A 213 -7.99 11.27 -20.19
N ASN A 214 -9.31 11.27 -19.93
CA ASN A 214 -10.22 12.38 -20.29
C ASN A 214 -11.08 12.92 -19.12
N GLY A 215 -10.74 12.61 -17.87
CA GLY A 215 -11.28 13.32 -16.69
C GLY A 215 -12.79 13.18 -16.46
N VAL A 216 -13.36 12.00 -16.65
CA VAL A 216 -14.77 11.72 -16.33
C VAL A 216 -14.85 10.42 -15.54
N CYS A 217 -15.52 10.46 -14.38
CA CYS A 217 -15.91 9.33 -13.50
C CYS A 217 -15.10 8.05 -13.68
N ALA A 218 -13.96 7.98 -13.00
CA ALA A 218 -13.01 6.95 -13.29
C ALA A 218 -13.23 5.69 -12.42
N CYS A 219 -13.95 5.79 -11.30
CA CYS A 219 -14.13 4.66 -10.40
C CYS A 219 -15.20 3.69 -10.94
N PRO A 220 -14.86 2.41 -11.14
CA PRO A 220 -15.82 1.36 -11.50
C PRO A 220 -17.04 1.37 -10.58
N GLY A 221 -18.23 1.58 -11.15
CA GLY A 221 -19.50 1.62 -10.43
C GLY A 221 -20.11 3.02 -10.22
N ASP A 222 -19.41 4.10 -10.54
CA ASP A 222 -19.97 5.46 -10.48
C ASP A 222 -21.01 5.69 -11.59
N ILE A 223 -22.21 6.19 -11.23
CA ILE A 223 -23.24 6.61 -12.18
C ILE A 223 -22.90 8.03 -12.67
N CYS A 224 -22.49 8.16 -13.92
CA CYS A 224 -22.22 9.46 -14.52
C CYS A 224 -23.48 10.06 -15.13
N THR A 225 -23.93 11.18 -14.60
CA THR A 225 -24.78 12.08 -15.38
C THR A 225 -23.89 12.83 -16.36
N THR A 226 -23.87 12.40 -17.62
CA THR A 226 -23.29 13.18 -18.70
C THR A 226 -24.12 14.44 -18.89
N THR A 227 -23.68 15.57 -18.35
CA THR A 227 -24.14 16.87 -18.84
C THR A 227 -23.57 17.04 -20.23
N THR A 228 -24.34 16.62 -21.24
CA THR A 228 -24.11 16.99 -22.62
C THR A 228 -24.31 18.49 -22.72
N THR A 229 -23.22 19.25 -22.64
CA THR A 229 -23.22 20.64 -23.06
C THR A 229 -23.39 20.64 -24.58
N THR A 230 -24.64 20.64 -25.04
CA THR A 230 -24.96 20.98 -26.43
C THR A 230 -24.52 22.42 -26.64
N LEU A 231 -23.40 22.61 -27.36
CA LEU A 231 -23.13 23.87 -28.03
C LEU A 231 -24.24 24.04 -29.07
N VAL A 232 -25.13 24.98 -28.82
CA VAL A 232 -26.09 25.46 -29.81
C VAL A 232 -25.30 26.44 -30.69
N GLU A 233 -25.16 26.09 -31.97
CA GLU A 233 -24.69 27.00 -33.04
C GLU A 233 -25.60 28.23 -33.18
#